data_AF-A0AAD8APE8-F1
#
_entry.id   AF-A0AAD8APE8-F1
#
_cell.length_a   1.000
_cell.length_b   1.000
_cell.length_c   1.000
_cell.angle_alpha   90.00
_cell.angle_beta   90.00
_cell.angle_gamma   90.00
#
_symmetry.space_group_name_H-M   'P 1'
#
loop_
_entity.id
_entity.type
_entity.pdbx_description
1 polymer ?
#
loop_
_entity_poly.entity_id
_entity_poly.type
_entity_poly.pdbx_seq_one_letter_code
_entity_poly.pdbx_strand_id
1 'polypeptide(L)'
;MSGKGKGFVFRYGSLTPSIVLFAAAVFWFLIFFLQTDGYAWSDERKIVLGIFSLGAAYLLIDNGIKLIKRLTSRTHQYLIITPLYVIDIENNDVSFWNLEQLVKADNIKWEDHRSVQTSEIVLKFDNGEKKINVGDIDTAERTVEEIEYLKKKYVESTVRNDFEYLDANDDFLGFETSTVETKRNFDYGFAFQAGKIAASLLLAAGVMFAGLSLNNYFDDKLSWQSAQSIDRASSYRNYVQTHPDGRWTADADEKLKSLYDSAEQKYRASLNKGFDEKAVEAISEILKYAKETKNYRVKVEFAKDIKIPPNIEGRIERRV
;
A
#
# COMPACT_ATOMS: atom_id res chain seq x y z
N MET A 1 2.99 -52.67 -28.46
CA MET A 1 3.03 -52.18 -27.06
C MET A 1 2.34 -50.82 -26.99
N SER A 2 1.02 -50.84 -26.76
CA SER A 2 0.11 -49.68 -26.82
C SER A 2 -0.82 -49.65 -25.60
N GLY A 3 -0.32 -50.10 -24.46
CA GLY A 3 -1.02 -50.05 -23.16
C GLY A 3 -0.45 -48.94 -22.29
N LYS A 4 -0.22 -47.74 -22.83
CA LYS A 4 0.11 -46.59 -21.97
C LYS A 4 -1.15 -46.25 -21.20
N GLY A 5 -1.20 -46.59 -19.91
CA GLY A 5 -2.21 -46.07 -19.01
C GLY A 5 -2.31 -44.56 -19.20
N LYS A 6 -3.48 -44.07 -19.60
CA LYS A 6 -3.64 -42.64 -19.90
C LYS A 6 -3.63 -41.90 -18.57
N GLY A 7 -2.46 -41.40 -18.17
CA GLY A 7 -2.37 -40.42 -17.09
C GLY A 7 -3.18 -39.17 -17.45
N PHE A 8 -3.74 -38.53 -16.44
CA PHE A 8 -4.52 -37.31 -16.59
C PHE A 8 -3.63 -36.11 -16.28
N VAL A 9 -3.52 -35.19 -17.22
CA VAL A 9 -2.75 -33.95 -17.06
C VAL A 9 -3.72 -32.79 -16.95
N PHE A 10 -3.71 -32.14 -15.79
CA PHE A 10 -4.53 -31.00 -15.49
C PHE A 10 -3.66 -29.75 -15.34
N ARG A 11 -3.88 -28.73 -16.18
CA ARG A 11 -3.21 -27.44 -16.04
C ARG A 11 -4.02 -26.58 -15.07
N TYR A 12 -3.38 -26.09 -14.01
CA TYR A 12 -4.04 -25.28 -13.00
C TYR A 12 -3.29 -23.97 -12.73
N GLY A 13 -3.94 -23.07 -11.99
CA GLY A 13 -3.39 -21.77 -11.62
C GLY A 13 -3.56 -20.68 -12.68
N SER A 14 -4.29 -19.62 -12.31
CA SER A 14 -4.42 -18.41 -13.12
C SER A 14 -3.54 -17.29 -12.56
N LEU A 15 -2.87 -16.58 -13.45
CA LEU A 15 -2.13 -15.36 -13.14
C LEU A 15 -3.05 -14.14 -12.96
N THR A 16 -4.28 -14.22 -13.48
CA THR A 16 -5.19 -13.08 -13.56
C THR A 16 -5.42 -12.41 -12.20
N PRO A 17 -5.69 -13.15 -11.09
CA PRO A 17 -5.88 -12.52 -9.78
C PRO A 17 -4.64 -11.76 -9.31
N SER A 18 -3.45 -12.32 -9.48
CA SER A 18 -2.21 -11.66 -9.08
C SER A 18 -1.89 -10.44 -9.92
N ILE A 19 -2.16 -10.47 -11.23
CA ILE A 19 -2.00 -9.29 -12.10
C ILE A 19 -2.97 -8.18 -11.68
N VAL A 20 -4.24 -8.52 -11.43
CA VAL A 20 -5.27 -7.56 -11.02
C VAL A 20 -4.91 -6.92 -9.68
N LEU A 21 -4.53 -7.72 -8.68
CA LEU A 21 -4.14 -7.20 -7.36
C LEU A 21 -2.86 -6.37 -7.42
N PHE A 22 -1.87 -6.78 -8.22
CA PHE A 22 -0.66 -6.01 -8.44
C PHE A 22 -0.99 -4.66 -9.09
N ALA A 23 -1.78 -4.65 -10.17
CA ALA A 23 -2.18 -3.43 -10.86
C ALA A 23 -3.01 -2.50 -9.97
N ALA A 24 -3.94 -3.03 -9.18
CA ALA A 24 -4.73 -2.27 -8.22
C ALA A 24 -3.84 -1.60 -7.16
N ALA A 25 -2.82 -2.31 -6.68
CA ALA A 25 -1.88 -1.76 -5.71
C ALA A 25 -0.96 -0.68 -6.34
N VAL A 26 -0.50 -0.84 -7.59
CA VAL A 26 0.20 0.23 -8.32
C VAL A 26 -0.70 1.46 -8.46
N PHE A 27 -1.95 1.23 -8.85
CA PHE A 27 -2.93 2.29 -9.06
C PHE A 27 -3.26 3.05 -7.77
N TRP A 28 -3.31 2.36 -6.63
CA TRP A 28 -3.43 3.00 -5.31
C TRP A 28 -2.32 4.02 -5.08
N PHE A 29 -1.06 3.67 -5.34
CA PHE A 29 0.06 4.59 -5.14
C PHE A 29 0.00 5.80 -6.07
N LEU A 30 -0.46 5.62 -7.31
CA LEU A 30 -0.71 6.74 -8.22
C LEU A 30 -1.78 7.70 -7.65
N ILE A 31 -2.91 7.16 -7.19
CA ILE A 31 -3.97 7.96 -6.54
C ILE A 31 -3.45 8.66 -5.29
N PHE A 32 -2.68 7.97 -4.46
CA PHE A 32 -2.11 8.50 -3.22
C PHE A 32 -1.31 9.79 -3.50
N PHE A 33 -0.43 9.78 -4.51
CA PHE A 33 0.34 10.97 -4.87
C PHE A 33 -0.51 12.06 -5.53
N LEU A 34 -1.50 11.71 -6.34
CA LEU A 34 -2.42 12.70 -6.92
C LEU A 34 -3.24 13.43 -5.83
N GLN A 35 -3.51 12.79 -4.69
CA GLN A 35 -4.21 13.41 -3.56
C GLN A 35 -3.32 14.32 -2.70
N THR A 36 -2.02 14.41 -2.97
CA THR A 36 -1.13 15.37 -2.28
C THR A 36 -1.35 16.81 -2.75
N ASP A 37 -1.98 16.99 -3.91
CA ASP A 37 -2.30 18.30 -4.47
C ASP A 37 -3.70 18.74 -4.00
N GLY A 38 -3.78 19.87 -3.28
CA GLY A 38 -5.05 20.55 -3.02
C GLY A 38 -5.27 21.02 -1.58
N TYR A 39 -4.89 20.27 -0.55
CA TYR A 39 -5.14 20.64 0.86
C TYR A 39 -4.24 19.90 1.85
N ALA A 40 -3.90 20.53 2.98
CA ALA A 40 -3.29 19.85 4.12
C ALA A 40 -4.10 18.63 4.56
N TRP A 41 -3.46 17.47 4.58
CA TRP A 41 -4.08 16.28 5.17
C TRP A 41 -4.27 16.45 6.69
N SER A 42 -5.47 16.15 7.17
CA SER A 42 -5.73 15.99 8.60
C SER A 42 -5.00 14.76 9.16
N ASP A 43 -4.80 14.72 10.48
CA ASP A 43 -4.10 13.59 11.12
C ASP A 43 -4.85 12.26 10.94
N GLU A 44 -6.18 12.28 11.00
CA GLU A 44 -7.01 11.11 10.70
C GLU A 44 -6.78 10.61 9.27
N ARG A 45 -6.72 11.53 8.29
CA ARG A 45 -6.47 11.17 6.90
C ARG A 45 -5.08 10.57 6.72
N LYS A 46 -4.05 11.08 7.39
CA LYS A 46 -2.69 10.51 7.35
C LYS A 46 -2.68 9.06 7.86
N ILE A 47 -3.40 8.76 8.94
CA ILE A 47 -3.51 7.39 9.48
C ILE A 47 -4.18 6.46 8.47
N VAL A 48 -5.33 6.88 7.92
CA VAL A 48 -6.08 6.09 6.93
C VAL A 48 -5.22 5.80 5.71
N LEU A 49 -4.57 6.83 5.14
CA LEU A 49 -3.68 6.66 3.99
C LEU A 49 -2.48 5.75 4.30
N GLY A 50 -1.94 5.81 5.52
CA GLY A 50 -0.87 4.92 5.98
C GLY A 50 -1.29 3.44 6.01
N ILE A 51 -2.48 3.15 6.54
CA ILE A 51 -3.02 1.77 6.60
C ILE A 51 -3.24 1.22 5.18
N PHE A 52 -3.88 1.99 4.30
CA PHE A 52 -4.11 1.54 2.91
C PHE A 52 -2.79 1.37 2.14
N SER A 53 -1.82 2.26 2.34
CA SER A 53 -0.49 2.16 1.72
C SER A 53 0.26 0.91 2.18
N LEU A 54 0.11 0.50 3.44
CA LEU A 54 0.66 -0.76 3.93
C LEU A 54 0.03 -1.98 3.25
N GLY A 55 -1.30 -1.99 3.12
CA GLY A 55 -2.02 -3.05 2.41
C GLY A 55 -1.62 -3.14 0.94
N ALA A 56 -1.55 -2.00 0.24
CA ALA A 56 -1.11 -1.93 -1.15
C ALA A 56 0.37 -2.38 -1.31
N ALA A 57 1.26 -1.96 -0.42
CA ALA A 57 2.66 -2.40 -0.44
C ALA A 57 2.78 -3.93 -0.29
N TYR A 58 2.01 -4.52 0.62
CA TYR A 58 1.98 -5.98 0.78
C TYR A 58 1.47 -6.69 -0.49
N LEU A 59 0.38 -6.20 -1.09
CA LEU A 59 -0.16 -6.75 -2.32
C LEU A 59 0.84 -6.64 -3.49
N LEU A 60 1.57 -5.53 -3.62
CA LEU A 60 2.61 -5.38 -4.63
C LEU A 60 3.72 -6.41 -4.46
N ILE A 61 4.22 -6.57 -3.24
CA ILE A 61 5.36 -7.46 -2.98
C ILE A 61 4.94 -8.92 -3.15
N ASP A 62 3.82 -9.34 -2.56
CA ASP A 62 3.35 -10.72 -2.64
C ASP A 62 3.03 -11.14 -4.08
N ASN A 63 2.28 -10.30 -4.81
CA ASN A 63 1.92 -10.61 -6.20
C ASN A 63 3.08 -10.39 -7.16
N GLY A 64 3.98 -9.43 -6.90
CA GLY A 64 5.19 -9.23 -7.68
C GLY A 64 6.12 -10.45 -7.61
N ILE A 65 6.31 -11.03 -6.44
CA ILE A 65 7.07 -12.28 -6.27
C ILE A 65 6.42 -13.42 -7.07
N LYS A 66 5.10 -13.61 -6.98
CA LYS A 66 4.38 -14.64 -7.75
C LYS A 66 4.53 -14.44 -9.25
N LEU A 67 4.42 -13.21 -9.73
CA LEU A 67 4.61 -12.84 -11.13
C LEU A 67 6.04 -13.14 -11.60
N ILE A 68 7.05 -12.72 -10.83
CA ILE A 68 8.46 -12.98 -11.16
C ILE A 68 8.72 -14.48 -11.20
N LYS A 69 8.31 -15.23 -10.18
CA LYS A 69 8.44 -16.71 -10.15
C LYS A 69 7.83 -17.36 -11.38
N ARG A 70 6.70 -16.84 -11.84
CA ARG A 70 5.99 -17.37 -13.01
C ARG A 70 6.62 -16.95 -14.34
N LEU A 71 7.19 -15.76 -14.43
CA LEU A 71 7.90 -15.30 -15.63
C LEU A 71 9.26 -16.00 -15.78
N THR A 72 9.88 -16.40 -14.66
CA THR A 72 11.16 -17.12 -14.66
C THR A 72 11.00 -18.64 -14.70
N SER A 73 9.82 -19.18 -14.40
CA SER A 73 9.57 -20.62 -14.50
C SER A 73 9.46 -21.06 -15.95
N ARG A 74 10.14 -22.16 -16.28
CA ARG A 74 10.04 -22.78 -17.62
C ARG A 74 8.85 -23.71 -17.70
N THR A 75 8.39 -24.22 -16.56
CA THR A 75 7.25 -25.13 -16.47
C THR A 75 5.98 -24.39 -16.06
N HIS A 76 4.88 -24.75 -16.73
CA HIS A 76 3.56 -24.35 -16.26
C HIS A 76 3.16 -25.18 -15.04
N GLN A 77 2.10 -24.74 -14.36
CA GLN A 77 1.55 -25.46 -13.22
C GLN A 77 0.71 -26.62 -13.75
N TYR A 78 1.13 -27.84 -13.45
CA TYR A 78 0.46 -29.07 -13.89
C TYR A 78 0.28 -30.00 -12.71
N LEU A 79 -0.90 -30.58 -12.61
CA LEU A 79 -1.16 -31.77 -11.82
C LEU A 79 -1.24 -32.95 -12.79
N ILE A 80 -0.36 -33.91 -12.63
CA ILE A 80 -0.32 -35.14 -13.41
C ILE A 80 -0.73 -36.27 -12.49
N ILE A 81 -1.82 -36.94 -12.81
CA ILE A 81 -2.30 -38.10 -12.06
C ILE A 81 -1.99 -39.33 -12.89
N THR A 82 -1.25 -40.24 -12.30
CA THR A 82 -0.81 -41.51 -12.88
C THR A 82 -1.40 -42.64 -12.05
N PRO A 83 -1.35 -43.90 -12.53
CA PRO A 83 -1.93 -45.01 -11.79
C PRO A 83 -1.34 -45.22 -10.39
N LEU A 84 -0.10 -44.79 -10.15
CA LEU A 84 0.59 -44.96 -8.87
C LEU A 84 0.87 -43.63 -8.14
N TYR A 85 0.90 -42.50 -8.85
CA TYR A 85 1.35 -41.22 -8.29
C TYR A 85 0.45 -40.04 -8.65
N VAL A 86 0.33 -39.10 -7.71
CA VAL A 86 -0.09 -37.73 -7.98
C VAL A 86 1.17 -36.88 -8.04
N ILE A 87 1.47 -36.29 -9.20
CA ILE A 87 2.65 -35.47 -9.44
C ILE A 87 2.18 -34.03 -9.64
N ASP A 88 2.72 -33.11 -8.85
CA ASP A 88 2.45 -31.69 -8.92
C ASP A 88 3.70 -30.93 -9.35
N ILE A 89 3.58 -30.22 -10.47
CA ILE A 89 4.64 -29.39 -11.02
C ILE A 89 4.25 -27.94 -10.79
N GLU A 90 4.98 -27.23 -9.92
CA GLU A 90 4.74 -25.82 -9.62
C GLU A 90 6.04 -25.02 -9.71
N ASN A 91 6.14 -24.11 -10.68
CA ASN A 91 7.24 -23.14 -10.80
C ASN A 91 8.65 -23.77 -10.78
N ASN A 92 8.84 -24.85 -11.54
CA ASN A 92 10.03 -25.72 -11.59
C ASN A 92 10.22 -26.66 -10.38
N ASP A 93 9.39 -26.56 -9.34
CA ASP A 93 9.37 -27.55 -8.27
C ASP A 93 8.46 -28.71 -8.70
N VAL A 94 8.90 -29.94 -8.44
CA VAL A 94 8.11 -31.15 -8.66
C VAL A 94 7.91 -31.81 -7.31
N SER A 95 6.66 -31.89 -6.88
CA SER A 95 6.22 -32.66 -5.73
C SER A 95 5.47 -33.88 -6.22
N PHE A 96 5.56 -35.00 -5.52
CA PHE A 96 4.75 -36.16 -5.85
C PHE A 96 4.33 -36.92 -4.59
N TRP A 97 3.20 -37.60 -4.66
CA TRP A 97 2.64 -38.42 -3.61
C TRP A 97 2.24 -39.76 -4.19
N ASN A 98 2.47 -40.84 -3.44
CA ASN A 98 1.94 -42.14 -3.82
C ASN A 98 0.41 -42.11 -3.64
N LEU A 99 -0.33 -42.67 -4.59
CA LEU A 99 -1.79 -42.76 -4.55
C LEU A 99 -2.29 -43.57 -3.33
N GLU A 100 -1.45 -44.44 -2.78
CA GLU A 100 -1.69 -45.11 -1.48
C GLU A 100 -1.88 -44.13 -0.33
N GLN A 101 -1.09 -43.05 -0.30
CA GLN A 101 -1.12 -42.04 0.77
C GLN A 101 -2.34 -41.12 0.66
N LEU A 102 -3.07 -41.18 -0.45
CA LEU A 102 -4.27 -40.37 -0.64
C LEU A 102 -5.38 -40.94 0.23
N VAL A 103 -5.72 -40.26 1.32
CA VAL A 103 -6.82 -40.61 2.22
C VAL A 103 -8.16 -40.41 1.51
N LYS A 104 -8.36 -39.22 0.92
CA LYS A 104 -9.63 -38.82 0.31
C LYS A 104 -9.39 -37.77 -0.78
N ALA A 105 -10.17 -37.86 -1.86
CA ALA A 105 -10.32 -36.79 -2.84
C ALA A 105 -11.74 -36.24 -2.71
N ASP A 106 -11.87 -34.94 -2.45
CA ASP A 106 -13.17 -34.27 -2.33
C ASP A 106 -13.27 -33.17 -3.37
N ASN A 107 -14.47 -32.97 -3.92
CA ASN A 107 -14.82 -31.75 -4.65
C ASN A 107 -15.65 -30.85 -3.75
N ILE A 108 -15.13 -29.68 -3.41
CA ILE A 108 -15.87 -28.64 -2.69
C ILE A 108 -16.47 -27.70 -3.73
N LYS A 109 -17.80 -27.69 -3.79
CA LYS A 109 -18.58 -26.78 -4.64
C LYS A 109 -18.75 -25.45 -3.92
N TRP A 110 -18.30 -24.37 -4.55
CA TRP A 110 -18.63 -23.01 -4.13
C TRP A 110 -19.86 -22.56 -4.93
N GLU A 111 -21.03 -22.59 -4.30
CA GLU A 111 -22.25 -22.10 -4.92
C GLU A 111 -22.35 -20.59 -4.70
N ASP A 112 -21.81 -19.81 -5.65
CA ASP A 112 -22.05 -18.37 -5.70
C ASP A 112 -23.22 -18.09 -6.65
N HIS A 113 -24.26 -17.40 -6.17
CA HIS A 113 -25.57 -17.30 -6.82
C HIS A 113 -25.57 -16.53 -8.14
N ARG A 114 -24.46 -15.96 -8.63
CA ARG A 114 -24.51 -15.04 -9.80
C ARG A 114 -23.39 -15.09 -10.84
N SER A 115 -22.25 -15.76 -10.65
CA SER A 115 -21.27 -15.85 -11.76
C SER A 115 -20.12 -16.82 -11.49
N VAL A 116 -19.93 -17.77 -12.41
CA VAL A 116 -18.80 -18.72 -12.53
C VAL A 116 -18.68 -19.69 -11.35
N GLN A 117 -19.12 -20.94 -11.57
CA GLN A 117 -18.89 -22.04 -10.64
C GLN A 117 -17.41 -22.44 -10.69
N THR A 118 -16.63 -21.99 -9.72
CA THR A 118 -15.29 -22.54 -9.47
C THR A 118 -15.41 -23.71 -8.50
N SER A 119 -14.75 -24.81 -8.81
CA SER A 119 -14.68 -25.99 -7.94
C SER A 119 -13.27 -26.11 -7.36
N GLU A 120 -13.18 -26.52 -6.10
CA GLU A 120 -11.90 -26.81 -5.45
C GLU A 120 -11.79 -28.32 -5.24
N ILE A 121 -10.77 -28.96 -5.83
CA ILE A 121 -10.42 -30.34 -5.53
C ILE A 121 -9.49 -30.31 -4.31
N VAL A 122 -9.88 -31.03 -3.25
CA VAL A 122 -9.07 -31.21 -2.04
C VAL A 122 -8.56 -32.64 -1.99
N LEU A 123 -7.25 -32.81 -2.18
CA LEU A 123 -6.55 -34.08 -2.04
C LEU A 123 -5.95 -34.15 -0.64
N LYS A 124 -6.47 -35.04 0.21
CA LYS A 124 -5.96 -35.25 1.57
C LYS A 124 -5.01 -36.43 1.57
N PHE A 125 -3.77 -36.18 1.97
CA PHE A 125 -2.72 -37.17 2.15
C PHE A 125 -2.41 -37.35 3.64
N ASP A 126 -1.73 -38.43 4.01
CA ASP A 126 -1.32 -38.68 5.41
C ASP A 126 -0.48 -37.54 6.00
N ASN A 127 0.26 -36.81 5.16
CA ASN A 127 1.17 -35.75 5.57
C ASN A 127 0.69 -34.33 5.24
N GLY A 128 -0.54 -34.15 4.77
CA GLY A 128 -1.09 -32.82 4.47
C GLY A 128 -2.26 -32.81 3.50
N GLU A 129 -2.65 -31.62 3.06
CA GLU A 129 -3.70 -31.45 2.05
C GLU A 129 -3.18 -30.60 0.87
N LYS A 130 -3.60 -30.95 -0.35
CA LYS A 130 -3.39 -30.15 -1.56
C LYS A 130 -4.75 -29.69 -2.08
N LYS A 131 -4.91 -28.38 -2.23
CA LYS A 131 -6.11 -27.74 -2.81
C LYS A 131 -5.82 -27.26 -4.21
N ILE A 132 -6.72 -27.55 -5.14
CA ILE A 132 -6.54 -27.26 -6.56
C ILE A 132 -7.82 -26.61 -7.07
N ASN A 133 -7.70 -25.37 -7.51
CA ASN A 133 -8.81 -24.63 -8.11
C ASN A 133 -9.00 -25.06 -9.56
N VAL A 134 -10.20 -25.52 -9.88
CA VAL A 134 -10.64 -25.95 -11.20
C VAL A 134 -11.76 -25.00 -11.66
N GLY A 135 -11.59 -24.42 -12.84
CA GLY A 135 -12.54 -23.43 -13.38
C GLY A 135 -13.84 -24.04 -13.93
N ASP A 136 -13.98 -25.36 -13.88
CA ASP A 136 -15.10 -26.11 -14.45
C ASP A 136 -15.48 -27.27 -13.51
N ILE A 137 -16.74 -27.30 -13.09
CA ILE A 137 -17.26 -28.28 -12.13
C ILE A 137 -17.24 -29.70 -12.69
N ASP A 138 -17.60 -29.87 -13.96
CA ASP A 138 -17.63 -31.18 -14.63
C ASP A 138 -16.21 -31.75 -14.77
N THR A 139 -15.22 -30.88 -15.00
CA THR A 139 -13.81 -31.28 -14.98
C THR A 139 -13.37 -31.68 -13.58
N ALA A 140 -13.81 -30.96 -12.54
CA ALA A 140 -13.48 -31.29 -11.16
C ALA A 140 -14.06 -32.64 -10.72
N GLU A 141 -15.35 -32.88 -11.00
CA GLU A 141 -16.02 -34.15 -10.70
C GLU A 141 -15.36 -35.33 -11.42
N ARG A 142 -15.16 -35.21 -12.74
CA ARG A 142 -14.46 -36.26 -13.51
C ARG A 142 -13.05 -36.54 -12.99
N THR A 143 -12.34 -35.51 -12.54
CA THR A 143 -11.00 -35.68 -11.99
C THR A 143 -11.04 -36.43 -10.66
N VAL A 144 -11.99 -36.11 -9.78
CA VAL A 144 -12.16 -36.83 -8.51
C VAL A 144 -12.56 -38.29 -8.75
N GLU A 145 -13.53 -38.55 -9.62
CA GLU A 145 -13.96 -39.90 -9.99
C GLU A 145 -12.79 -40.75 -10.53
N GLU A 146 -11.96 -40.17 -11.39
CA GLU A 146 -10.79 -40.85 -11.95
C GLU A 146 -9.73 -41.14 -10.88
N ILE A 147 -9.46 -40.18 -9.97
CA ILE A 147 -8.54 -40.40 -8.84
C ILE A 147 -9.04 -41.55 -7.96
N GLU A 148 -10.33 -41.60 -7.65
CA GLU A 148 -10.94 -42.67 -6.86
C GLU A 148 -10.86 -44.01 -7.59
N TYR A 149 -11.11 -44.01 -8.90
CA TYR A 149 -10.97 -45.20 -9.75
C TYR A 149 -9.54 -45.75 -9.74
N LEU A 150 -8.54 -44.89 -9.97
CA LEU A 150 -7.12 -45.26 -9.95
C LEU A 150 -6.70 -45.76 -8.57
N LYS A 151 -7.15 -45.10 -7.49
CA LYS A 151 -6.85 -45.51 -6.11
C LYS A 151 -7.41 -46.91 -5.84
N LYS A 152 -8.66 -47.16 -6.22
CA LYS A 152 -9.28 -48.49 -6.08
C LYS A 152 -8.48 -49.54 -6.84
N LYS A 153 -8.08 -49.25 -8.08
CA LYS A 153 -7.31 -50.18 -8.91
C LYS A 153 -5.92 -50.46 -8.34
N TYR A 154 -5.25 -49.45 -7.80
CA TYR A 154 -3.99 -49.61 -7.06
C TYR A 154 -4.16 -50.60 -5.90
N VAL A 155 -5.15 -50.36 -5.01
CA VAL A 155 -5.41 -51.23 -3.85
C VAL A 155 -5.73 -52.66 -4.28
N GLU A 156 -6.59 -52.86 -5.30
CA GLU A 156 -6.90 -54.19 -5.81
C GLU A 156 -5.68 -54.94 -6.36
N SER A 157 -4.78 -54.22 -7.05
CA SER A 157 -3.55 -54.79 -7.63
C SER A 157 -2.57 -55.19 -6.53
N THR A 158 -2.40 -54.35 -5.50
CA THR A 158 -1.58 -54.66 -4.33
C THR A 158 -2.10 -55.88 -3.56
N VAL A 159 -3.43 -55.97 -3.33
CA VAL A 159 -4.04 -57.12 -2.65
C VAL A 159 -3.88 -58.42 -3.44
N ARG A 160 -3.86 -58.35 -4.78
CA ARG A 160 -3.67 -59.50 -5.66
C ARG A 160 -2.20 -59.87 -5.90
N ASN A 161 -1.25 -59.08 -5.40
CA ASN A 161 0.17 -59.18 -5.74
C ASN A 161 0.42 -59.12 -7.26
N ASP A 162 -0.32 -58.25 -7.97
CA ASP A 162 -0.15 -58.02 -9.40
C ASP A 162 1.07 -57.11 -9.66
N PHE A 163 2.27 -57.66 -9.44
CA PHE A 163 3.53 -56.93 -9.61
C PHE A 163 3.76 -56.51 -11.06
N GLU A 164 3.24 -57.27 -12.04
CA GLU A 164 3.34 -56.90 -13.45
C GLU A 164 2.59 -55.59 -13.72
N TYR A 165 1.40 -55.40 -13.13
CA TYR A 165 0.69 -54.14 -13.20
C TYR A 165 1.46 -53.00 -12.55
N LEU A 166 2.00 -53.21 -11.33
CA LEU A 166 2.73 -52.18 -10.60
C LEU A 166 3.99 -51.76 -11.37
N ASP A 167 4.82 -52.71 -11.81
CA ASP A 167 6.05 -52.43 -12.56
C ASP A 167 5.74 -51.76 -13.91
N ALA A 168 4.66 -52.18 -14.60
CA ALA A 168 4.28 -51.60 -15.88
C ALA A 168 3.73 -50.16 -15.79
N ASN A 169 3.34 -49.69 -14.60
CA ASN A 169 2.77 -48.36 -14.38
C ASN A 169 3.59 -47.49 -13.43
N ASP A 170 4.78 -47.93 -13.03
CA ASP A 170 5.70 -47.13 -12.23
C ASP A 170 6.49 -46.15 -13.12
N ASP A 171 6.05 -44.89 -13.14
CA ASP A 171 6.69 -43.80 -13.88
C ASP A 171 8.10 -43.46 -13.36
N PHE A 172 8.45 -43.91 -12.15
CA PHE A 172 9.77 -43.73 -11.56
C PHE A 172 10.65 -44.99 -11.66
N LEU A 173 10.18 -46.06 -12.31
CA LEU A 173 10.96 -47.26 -12.52
C LEU A 173 12.22 -46.95 -13.35
N GLY A 174 13.39 -47.15 -12.75
CA GLY A 174 14.69 -46.88 -13.38
C GLY A 174 15.26 -45.50 -13.07
N PHE A 175 14.54 -44.64 -12.34
CA PHE A 175 15.19 -43.53 -11.64
C PHE A 175 15.78 -44.10 -10.35
N GLU A 176 17.12 -44.14 -10.26
CA GLU A 176 17.75 -44.41 -8.97
C GLU A 176 17.19 -43.39 -7.98
N THR A 177 16.59 -43.88 -6.89
CA THR A 177 16.29 -43.05 -5.74
C THR A 177 17.62 -42.66 -5.12
N SER A 178 18.37 -41.77 -5.79
CA SER A 178 19.30 -40.90 -5.09
C SER A 178 18.49 -40.37 -3.93
N THR A 179 18.97 -40.53 -2.70
CA THR A 179 18.34 -39.94 -1.52
C THR A 179 18.25 -38.45 -1.82
N VAL A 180 17.14 -38.03 -2.44
CA VAL A 180 16.78 -36.66 -2.62
C VAL A 180 16.65 -36.25 -1.18
N GLU A 181 17.68 -35.57 -0.66
CA GLU A 181 17.59 -34.93 0.63
C GLU A 181 16.27 -34.21 0.55
N THR A 182 15.27 -34.71 1.27
CA THR A 182 13.97 -34.08 1.40
C THR A 182 14.35 -32.81 2.10
N LYS A 183 14.65 -31.79 1.27
CA LYS A 183 15.35 -30.57 1.65
C LYS A 183 14.59 -30.14 2.86
N ARG A 184 15.18 -30.35 4.04
CA ARG A 184 14.45 -30.29 5.30
C ARG A 184 13.75 -28.96 5.19
N ASN A 185 12.42 -28.96 5.17
CA ASN A 185 11.61 -27.76 5.04
C ASN A 185 11.89 -26.95 6.31
N PHE A 186 13.11 -26.41 6.39
CA PHE A 186 13.53 -25.39 7.30
C PHE A 186 12.48 -24.32 7.09
N ASP A 187 12.04 -23.70 8.17
CA ASP A 187 10.89 -22.83 8.24
C ASP A 187 11.13 -21.48 7.52
N TYR A 188 11.65 -21.55 6.30
CA TYR A 188 11.66 -20.53 5.28
C TYR A 188 10.25 -19.99 5.07
N GLY A 189 9.20 -20.76 5.37
CA GLY A 189 7.84 -20.25 5.43
C GLY A 189 7.75 -19.02 6.33
N PHE A 190 8.13 -19.14 7.61
CA PHE A 190 8.11 -18.02 8.53
C PHE A 190 9.07 -16.88 8.14
N ALA A 191 10.35 -17.20 7.90
CA ALA A 191 11.36 -16.17 7.58
C ALA A 191 11.03 -15.40 6.30
N PHE A 192 10.51 -16.09 5.27
CA PHE A 192 10.09 -15.47 4.02
C PHE A 192 8.85 -14.59 4.21
N GLN A 193 7.86 -15.02 4.99
CA GLN A 193 6.69 -14.20 5.31
C GLN A 193 7.08 -12.97 6.12
N ALA A 194 7.93 -13.12 7.12
CA ALA A 194 8.48 -12.00 7.89
C ALA A 194 9.25 -11.02 6.98
N GLY A 195 10.05 -11.54 6.04
CA GLY A 195 10.75 -10.73 5.04
C GLY A 195 9.80 -9.91 4.16
N LYS A 196 8.70 -10.52 3.68
CA LYS A 196 7.67 -9.80 2.91
C LYS A 196 7.00 -8.70 3.73
N ILE A 197 6.66 -8.98 5.00
CA ILE A 197 6.05 -7.99 5.89
C ILE A 197 7.00 -6.83 6.14
N ALA A 198 8.27 -7.11 6.45
CA ALA A 198 9.29 -6.09 6.66
C ALA A 198 9.50 -5.21 5.41
N ALA A 199 9.61 -5.82 4.23
CA ALA A 199 9.73 -5.08 2.98
C ALA A 199 8.48 -4.23 2.69
N SER A 200 7.28 -4.72 3.02
CA SER A 200 6.03 -3.98 2.86
C SER A 200 5.97 -2.75 3.77
N LEU A 201 6.39 -2.91 5.03
CA LEU A 201 6.49 -1.82 6.00
C LEU A 201 7.47 -0.74 5.53
N LEU A 202 8.65 -1.14 5.04
CA LEU A 202 9.65 -0.19 4.52
C LEU A 202 9.13 0.57 3.29
N LEU A 203 8.50 -0.13 2.35
CA LEU A 203 7.92 0.49 1.16
C LEU A 203 6.81 1.48 1.55
N ALA A 204 5.88 1.06 2.41
CA ALA A 204 4.79 1.91 2.88
C ALA A 204 5.29 3.14 3.64
N ALA A 205 6.29 2.97 4.51
CA ALA A 205 6.91 4.08 5.24
C ALA A 205 7.60 5.07 4.30
N GLY A 206 8.35 4.58 3.30
CA GLY A 206 8.99 5.42 2.29
C GLY A 206 8.00 6.21 1.45
N VAL A 207 6.91 5.56 1.00
CA VAL A 207 5.82 6.23 0.27
C VAL A 207 5.14 7.28 1.13
N MET A 208 4.81 6.94 2.39
CA MET A 208 4.18 7.89 3.32
C MET A 208 5.07 9.10 3.58
N PHE A 209 6.37 8.88 3.79
CA PHE A 209 7.33 9.97 3.96
C PHE A 209 7.36 10.91 2.74
N ALA A 210 7.40 10.35 1.53
CA ALA A 210 7.36 11.12 0.30
C ALA A 210 6.03 11.88 0.13
N GLY A 211 4.90 11.22 0.40
CA GLY A 211 3.57 11.81 0.32
C GLY A 211 3.36 12.95 1.31
N LEU A 212 3.78 12.78 2.57
CA LEU A 212 3.73 13.83 3.58
C LEU A 212 4.61 15.03 3.20
N SER A 213 5.80 14.76 2.66
CA SER A 213 6.70 15.82 2.20
C SER A 213 6.09 16.65 1.05
N LEU A 214 5.45 15.98 0.09
CA LEU A 214 4.75 16.64 -1.00
C LEU A 214 3.50 17.40 -0.53
N ASN A 215 2.69 16.78 0.34
CA ASN A 215 1.52 17.41 0.91
C ASN A 215 1.88 18.71 1.66
N ASN A 216 2.91 18.67 2.50
CA ASN A 216 3.37 19.86 3.23
C ASN A 216 3.88 20.94 2.27
N TYR A 217 4.56 20.56 1.18
CA TYR A 217 4.99 21.50 0.15
C TYR A 217 3.81 22.17 -0.55
N PHE A 218 2.79 21.40 -0.96
CA PHE A 218 1.63 21.96 -1.64
C PHE A 218 0.77 22.82 -0.71
N ASP A 219 0.62 22.42 0.55
CA ASP A 219 -0.09 23.21 1.56
C ASP A 219 0.58 24.59 1.80
N ASP A 220 1.90 24.59 1.99
CA ASP A 220 2.72 25.79 2.12
C ASP A 220 2.57 26.70 0.88
N LYS A 221 2.67 26.09 -0.32
CA LYS A 221 2.54 26.80 -1.59
C LYS A 221 1.18 27.44 -1.77
N LEU A 222 0.10 26.71 -1.51
CA LEU A 222 -1.26 27.21 -1.65
C LEU A 222 -1.55 28.30 -0.62
N SER A 223 -1.07 28.13 0.62
CA SER A 223 -1.20 29.14 1.67
C SER A 223 -0.47 30.43 1.31
N TRP A 224 0.73 30.32 0.73
CA TRP A 224 1.48 31.46 0.22
C TRP A 224 0.76 32.15 -0.95
N GLN A 225 0.31 31.41 -1.96
CA GLN A 225 -0.44 31.95 -3.10
C GLN A 225 -1.75 32.63 -2.66
N SER A 226 -2.43 32.07 -1.67
CA SER A 226 -3.59 32.68 -1.05
C SER A 226 -3.22 34.01 -0.39
N ALA A 227 -2.13 34.05 0.38
CA ALA A 227 -1.65 35.27 1.00
C ALA A 227 -1.31 36.36 -0.03
N GLN A 228 -0.64 35.99 -1.13
CA GLN A 228 -0.31 36.86 -2.25
C GLN A 228 -1.53 37.37 -3.00
N SER A 229 -2.54 36.52 -3.24
CA SER A 229 -3.74 36.92 -3.97
C SER A 229 -4.62 37.89 -3.17
N ILE A 230 -4.66 37.75 -1.84
CA ILE A 230 -5.38 38.66 -0.94
C ILE A 230 -4.59 39.96 -0.72
N ASP A 231 -3.26 39.89 -0.69
CA ASP A 231 -2.31 41.00 -0.50
C ASP A 231 -2.66 41.92 0.67
N ARG A 232 -2.89 41.34 1.86
CA ARG A 232 -3.19 42.08 3.10
C ARG A 232 -2.25 41.67 4.21
N ALA A 233 -1.94 42.60 5.11
CA ALA A 233 -1.12 42.29 6.28
C ALA A 233 -1.71 41.18 7.17
N SER A 234 -3.04 40.99 7.19
CA SER A 234 -3.65 39.85 7.89
C SER A 234 -3.37 38.49 7.21
N SER A 235 -3.34 38.42 5.87
CA SER A 235 -3.13 37.16 5.15
C SER A 235 -1.68 36.69 5.27
N TYR A 236 -0.71 37.60 5.15
CA TYR A 236 0.71 37.27 5.37
C TYR A 236 1.01 36.87 6.82
N ARG A 237 0.39 37.53 7.81
CA ARG A 237 0.49 37.11 9.22
C ARG A 237 -0.03 35.71 9.44
N ASN A 238 -1.19 35.40 8.86
CA ASN A 238 -1.77 34.06 8.96
C ASN A 238 -0.84 33.01 8.34
N TYR A 239 -0.24 33.32 7.19
CA TYR A 239 0.75 32.46 6.56
C TYR A 239 1.97 32.22 7.47
N VAL A 240 2.66 33.26 7.93
CA VAL A 240 3.83 33.13 8.84
C VAL A 240 3.48 32.39 10.13
N GLN A 241 2.26 32.57 10.65
CA GLN A 241 1.81 31.89 11.86
C GLN A 241 1.56 30.39 11.63
N THR A 242 0.97 30.03 10.49
CA THR A 242 0.64 28.63 10.16
C THR A 242 1.83 27.86 9.60
N HIS A 243 2.79 28.57 9.01
CA HIS A 243 3.99 28.04 8.37
C HIS A 243 5.24 28.77 8.87
N PRO A 244 5.60 28.66 10.16
CA PRO A 244 6.76 29.38 10.71
C PRO A 244 8.07 29.00 10.01
N ASP A 245 8.20 27.73 9.64
CA ASP A 245 9.35 27.19 8.89
C ASP A 245 9.05 27.05 7.38
N GLY A 246 8.01 27.75 6.90
CA GLY A 246 7.57 27.75 5.50
C GLY A 246 8.63 28.31 4.55
N ARG A 247 8.59 27.87 3.30
CA ARG A 247 9.57 28.26 2.28
C ARG A 247 9.51 29.75 1.94
N TRP A 248 8.36 30.39 2.14
CA TRP A 248 8.13 31.80 1.82
C TRP A 248 8.03 32.69 3.08
N THR A 249 8.42 32.20 4.26
CA THR A 249 8.31 32.98 5.51
C THR A 249 9.12 34.28 5.45
N ALA A 250 10.33 34.24 4.88
CA ALA A 250 11.16 35.43 4.72
C ALA A 250 10.51 36.47 3.78
N ASP A 251 9.95 36.01 2.66
CA ASP A 251 9.24 36.86 1.70
C ASP A 251 7.97 37.47 2.31
N ALA A 252 7.25 36.67 3.11
CA ALA A 252 6.07 37.12 3.84
C ALA A 252 6.41 38.18 4.90
N ASP A 253 7.51 37.99 5.63
CA ASP A 253 8.04 38.97 6.60
C ASP A 253 8.40 40.30 5.90
N GLU A 254 9.05 40.25 4.74
CA GLU A 254 9.38 41.44 3.96
C GLU A 254 8.13 42.16 3.46
N LYS A 255 7.14 41.40 2.93
CA LYS A 255 5.85 41.95 2.52
C LYS A 255 5.10 42.59 3.68
N LEU A 256 5.12 41.97 4.86
CA LEU A 256 4.55 42.56 6.07
C LEU A 256 5.20 43.90 6.39
N LYS A 257 6.54 43.97 6.42
CA LYS A 257 7.25 45.22 6.68
C LYS A 257 6.84 46.32 5.70
N SER A 258 6.81 46.02 4.40
CA SER A 258 6.42 46.97 3.35
C SER A 258 4.97 47.46 3.49
N LEU A 259 4.03 46.57 3.82
CA LEU A 259 2.63 46.92 4.05
C LEU A 259 2.45 47.81 5.27
N TYR A 260 3.20 47.56 6.36
CA TYR A 260 3.19 48.39 7.56
C TYR A 260 3.82 49.77 7.31
N ASP A 261 4.93 49.85 6.57
CA ASP A 261 5.55 51.11 6.17
C ASP A 261 4.58 51.95 5.31
N SER A 262 3.91 51.32 4.35
CA SER A 262 2.90 51.96 3.51
C SER A 262 1.69 52.43 4.32
N ALA A 263 1.25 51.64 5.31
CA ALA A 263 0.15 52.01 6.19
C ALA A 263 0.51 53.21 7.09
N GLU A 264 1.73 53.24 7.61
CA GLU A 264 2.25 54.37 8.40
C GLU A 264 2.27 55.66 7.58
N GLN A 265 2.79 55.61 6.35
CA GLN A 265 2.83 56.75 5.44
C GLN A 265 1.43 57.24 5.07
N LYS A 266 0.51 56.34 4.72
CA LYS A 266 -0.89 56.68 4.43
C LYS A 266 -1.58 57.30 5.63
N TYR A 267 -1.37 56.76 6.83
CA TYR A 267 -1.91 57.31 8.05
C TYR A 267 -1.41 58.74 8.26
N ARG A 268 -0.08 58.96 8.19
CA ARG A 268 0.53 60.29 8.31
C ARG A 268 -0.01 61.28 7.28
N ALA A 269 -0.18 60.86 6.03
CA ALA A 269 -0.73 61.70 4.96
C ALA A 269 -2.22 62.03 5.12
N SER A 270 -2.99 61.16 5.80
CA SER A 270 -4.43 61.35 6.03
C SER A 270 -4.78 62.31 7.18
N LEU A 271 -3.80 62.72 7.97
CA LEU A 271 -3.99 63.62 9.09
C LEU A 271 -4.23 65.05 8.59
N ASN A 272 -5.40 65.61 8.88
CA ASN A 272 -5.67 67.03 8.65
C ASN A 272 -4.80 67.90 9.57
N LYS A 273 -4.48 69.13 9.13
CA LYS A 273 -3.86 70.14 10.00
C LYS A 273 -4.73 70.34 11.25
N GLY A 274 -4.21 69.95 12.42
CA GLY A 274 -4.92 70.05 13.71
C GLY A 274 -5.11 68.73 14.46
N PHE A 275 -4.64 67.60 13.94
CA PHE A 275 -4.60 66.35 14.69
C PHE A 275 -3.55 66.38 15.82
N ASP A 276 -3.80 65.66 16.92
CA ASP A 276 -2.88 65.56 18.05
C ASP A 276 -1.59 64.82 17.67
N GLU A 277 -0.47 65.53 17.63
CA GLU A 277 0.85 64.99 17.28
C GLU A 277 1.24 63.79 18.15
N LYS A 278 0.84 63.77 19.44
CA LYS A 278 1.16 62.68 20.36
C LYS A 278 0.46 61.37 19.97
N ALA A 279 -0.78 61.45 19.48
CA ALA A 279 -1.51 60.27 19.03
C ALA A 279 -0.88 59.66 17.76
N VAL A 280 -0.30 60.51 16.91
CA VAL A 280 0.40 60.10 15.69
C VAL A 280 1.72 59.40 16.03
N GLU A 281 2.47 59.96 16.98
CA GLU A 281 3.71 59.38 17.48
C GLU A 281 3.45 58.02 18.13
N ALA A 282 2.43 57.89 18.98
CA ALA A 282 2.06 56.62 19.61
C ALA A 282 1.72 55.53 18.57
N ILE A 283 0.97 55.84 17.52
CA ILE A 283 0.67 54.86 16.45
C ILE A 283 1.93 54.48 15.67
N SER A 284 2.81 55.45 15.40
CA SER A 284 4.09 55.19 14.75
C SER A 284 4.97 54.26 15.59
N GLU A 285 5.04 54.47 16.90
CA GLU A 285 5.80 53.63 17.81
C GLU A 285 5.24 52.21 17.87
N ILE A 286 3.91 52.06 17.88
CA ILE A 286 3.26 50.75 17.83
C ILE A 286 3.62 50.00 16.54
N LEU A 287 3.58 50.68 15.39
CA LEU A 287 3.95 50.09 14.09
C LEU A 287 5.44 49.75 14.03
N LYS A 288 6.31 50.60 14.59
CA LYS A 288 7.76 50.36 14.70
C LYS A 288 8.07 49.17 15.60
N TYR A 289 7.44 49.11 16.77
CA TYR A 289 7.55 47.98 17.70
C TYR A 289 7.13 46.66 17.05
N ALA A 290 6.00 46.65 16.33
CA ALA A 290 5.54 45.46 15.61
C ALA A 290 6.55 44.98 14.55
N LYS A 291 7.20 45.92 13.83
CA LYS A 291 8.27 45.63 12.87
C LYS A 291 9.52 45.06 13.54
N GLU A 292 10.00 45.71 14.59
CA GLU A 292 11.26 45.33 15.28
C GLU A 292 11.16 43.98 15.98
N THR A 293 10.02 43.71 16.63
CA THR A 293 9.80 42.46 17.37
C THR A 293 9.27 41.33 16.49
N LYS A 294 8.98 41.60 15.22
CA LYS A 294 8.17 40.73 14.34
C LYS A 294 6.82 40.32 14.95
N ASN A 295 6.38 41.03 15.99
CA ASN A 295 5.13 40.74 16.67
C ASN A 295 4.01 41.59 16.06
N TYR A 296 3.61 41.20 14.87
CA TYR A 296 2.55 41.88 14.12
C TYR A 296 1.14 41.61 14.68
N ARG A 297 1.00 41.08 15.91
CA ARG A 297 -0.30 40.84 16.57
C ARG A 297 -1.03 42.11 16.98
N VAL A 298 -0.38 43.27 16.91
CA VAL A 298 -1.07 44.53 17.20
C VAL A 298 -2.08 44.80 16.09
N LYS A 299 -3.36 44.63 16.41
CA LYS A 299 -4.47 44.91 15.52
C LYS A 299 -4.59 46.43 15.41
N VAL A 300 -3.98 47.01 14.38
CA VAL A 300 -4.13 48.44 14.09
C VAL A 300 -5.39 48.60 13.25
N GLU A 301 -6.55 48.67 13.92
CA GLU A 301 -7.81 49.06 13.28
C GLU A 301 -7.95 50.57 13.41
N PHE A 302 -7.92 51.28 12.28
CA PHE A 302 -8.19 52.71 12.22
C PHE A 302 -9.71 52.95 12.32
N ALA A 303 -10.27 52.76 13.51
CA ALA A 303 -11.62 53.22 13.82
C ALA A 303 -11.59 54.74 14.04
N LYS A 304 -12.66 55.45 13.67
CA LYS A 304 -12.74 56.92 13.80
C LYS A 304 -12.64 57.41 15.26
N ASP A 305 -12.87 56.51 16.22
CA ASP A 305 -12.69 56.69 17.66
C ASP A 305 -11.66 55.69 18.21
N ILE A 306 -10.37 56.01 18.12
CA ILE A 306 -9.33 55.21 18.78
C ILE A 306 -9.14 55.75 20.21
N LYS A 307 -9.66 55.03 21.21
CA LYS A 307 -9.21 55.18 22.60
C LYS A 307 -7.89 54.44 22.77
N ILE A 308 -6.77 55.15 22.65
CA ILE A 308 -5.46 54.63 22.99
C ILE A 308 -5.48 54.27 24.49
N PRO A 309 -5.15 53.03 24.90
CA PRO A 309 -5.06 52.66 26.30
C PRO A 309 -4.03 53.57 27.00
N PRO A 310 -4.39 54.19 28.14
CA PRO A 310 -3.41 54.96 28.90
C PRO A 310 -2.26 54.03 29.31
N ASN A 311 -1.02 54.54 29.23
CA ASN A 311 0.21 53.85 29.63
C ASN A 311 0.69 52.73 28.69
N ILE A 312 0.64 52.95 27.37
CA ILE A 312 1.22 52.01 26.38
C ILE A 312 2.75 52.00 26.45
N GLU A 313 3.40 53.15 26.64
CA GLU A 313 4.86 53.27 26.75
C GLU A 313 5.41 52.37 27.89
N GLY A 314 4.80 52.43 29.08
CA GLY A 314 5.20 51.61 30.22
C GLY A 314 4.89 50.10 30.09
N ARG A 315 4.13 49.69 29.06
CA ARG A 315 3.95 48.27 28.69
C ARG A 315 4.96 47.80 27.65
N ILE A 316 5.45 48.72 26.82
CA ILE A 316 6.52 48.46 25.85
C ILE A 316 7.86 48.28 26.59
N GLU A 317 8.18 49.16 27.54
CA GLU A 317 9.44 49.10 28.31
C GLU A 317 9.56 47.86 29.20
N ARG A 318 8.45 47.32 29.71
CA ARG A 318 8.44 46.17 30.64
C ARG A 318 8.62 44.80 29.99
N ARG A 319 8.69 44.72 28.66
CA ARG A 319 8.74 43.44 27.91
C ARG A 319 9.98 43.25 27.03
N VAL A 320 10.89 44.24 27.01
CA VAL A 320 12.26 44.12 26.47
C VAL A 320 13.13 43.45 27.52
#